data_AF-A0AAE9FDA6-F1
#
_entry.id   AF-A0AAE9FDA6-F1
#
_cell.length_a   1.000
_cell.length_b   1.000
_cell.length_c   1.000
_cell.angle_alpha   90.00
_cell.angle_beta   90.00
_cell.angle_gamma   90.00
#
_symmetry.space_group_name_H-M   'P 1'
#
loop_
_entity.id
_entity.type
_entity.pdbx_description
1 polymer ?
#
loop_
_entity_poly.entity_id
_entity_poly.type
_entity_poly.pdbx_seq_one_letter_code
_entity_poly.pdbx_strand_id
1 'polypeptide(L)'
;MGSLKPILRALVLIVAITGTHQQVKIKCYDCVTPLGVNDAMEYCNASIYCKGVYCTKGPNAQSNGIYHGCINSPPVDKAGASCKNTDNQFGFNKNCYCKNIDYCNETAPLAANIVLIALLILVTWLTTFF
;
A
#
# COMPACT_ATOMS: atom_id res chain seq x y z
N MET A 1 -53.75 -2.70 -7.54
CA MET A 1 -52.75 -1.61 -7.68
C MET A 1 -51.62 -1.87 -6.69
N GLY A 2 -50.50 -2.41 -7.16
CA GLY A 2 -49.37 -2.80 -6.31
C GLY A 2 -48.66 -1.58 -5.75
N SER A 3 -48.39 -1.59 -4.44
CA SER A 3 -47.69 -0.50 -3.74
C SER A 3 -46.29 -0.31 -4.32
N LEU A 4 -46.00 0.89 -4.85
CA LEU A 4 -44.71 1.28 -5.48
C LEU A 4 -43.58 1.53 -4.45
N LYS A 5 -43.95 1.68 -3.17
CA LYS A 5 -43.05 2.02 -2.06
C LYS A 5 -41.91 1.00 -1.75
N PRO A 6 -42.11 -0.33 -1.81
CA PRO A 6 -41.04 -1.28 -1.51
C PRO A 6 -40.00 -1.35 -2.63
N ILE A 7 -40.41 -1.16 -3.89
CA ILE A 7 -39.51 -1.16 -5.05
C ILE A 7 -38.57 0.04 -5.00
N LEU A 8 -39.10 1.22 -4.66
CA LEU A 8 -38.29 2.44 -4.52
C LEU A 8 -37.26 2.33 -3.38
N ARG A 9 -37.64 1.70 -2.25
CA ARG A 9 -36.72 1.45 -1.13
C ARG A 9 -35.61 0.46 -1.50
N ALA A 10 -35.94 -0.60 -2.23
CA ALA A 10 -34.95 -1.56 -2.71
C ALA A 10 -33.97 -0.91 -3.70
N LEU A 11 -34.45 -0.06 -4.62
CA LEU A 11 -33.60 0.68 -5.54
C LEU A 11 -32.65 1.65 -4.83
N VAL A 12 -33.11 2.38 -3.82
CA VAL A 12 -32.25 3.26 -3.00
C VAL A 12 -31.19 2.44 -2.25
N LEU A 13 -31.55 1.26 -1.73
CA LEU A 13 -30.59 0.37 -1.05
C LEU A 13 -29.53 -0.14 -2.04
N ILE A 14 -29.94 -0.54 -3.24
CA ILE A 14 -29.02 -1.04 -4.28
C ILE A 14 -28.08 0.09 -4.74
N VAL A 15 -28.58 1.30 -4.97
CA VAL A 15 -27.77 2.46 -5.35
C VAL A 15 -26.80 2.88 -4.23
N ALA A 16 -27.22 2.77 -2.96
CA ALA A 16 -26.36 3.03 -1.82
C ALA A 16 -25.22 1.99 -1.69
N ILE A 17 -25.49 0.73 -2.05
CA ILE A 17 -24.49 -0.36 -1.99
C ILE A 17 -23.54 -0.34 -3.19
N THR A 18 -24.00 0.05 -4.38
CA THR A 18 -23.16 0.12 -5.59
C THR A 18 -22.32 1.40 -5.68
N GLY A 19 -22.61 2.40 -4.86
CA GLY A 19 -22.10 3.78 -5.01
C GLY A 19 -20.67 4.07 -4.53
N THR A 20 -19.95 3.16 -3.87
CA THR A 20 -18.64 3.54 -3.27
C THR A 20 -17.54 2.51 -3.47
N HIS A 21 -17.21 2.17 -4.72
CA HIS A 21 -15.85 1.70 -5.05
C HIS A 21 -14.94 2.90 -5.37
N GLN A 22 -14.94 3.92 -4.51
CA GLN A 22 -14.04 5.04 -4.70
C GLN A 22 -12.64 4.57 -4.29
N GLN A 23 -11.76 4.37 -5.28
CA GLN A 23 -10.37 4.01 -5.00
C GLN A 23 -9.71 5.15 -4.24
N VAL A 24 -9.46 4.92 -2.95
CA VAL A 24 -8.82 5.88 -2.05
C VAL A 24 -7.39 6.11 -2.54
N LYS A 25 -7.09 7.36 -2.90
CA LYS A 25 -5.73 7.77 -3.24
C LYS A 25 -4.94 8.01 -1.97
N ILE A 26 -3.77 7.41 -1.89
CA ILE A 26 -2.79 7.55 -0.81
C ILE A 26 -1.58 8.36 -1.28
N LYS A 27 -0.84 8.95 -0.36
CA LYS A 27 0.43 9.62 -0.63
C LYS A 27 1.55 8.58 -0.70
N CYS A 28 2.50 8.77 -1.60
CA CYS A 28 3.66 7.91 -1.78
C CYS A 28 4.91 8.76 -1.90
N TYR A 29 6.05 8.26 -1.43
CA TYR A 29 7.34 8.86 -1.76
C TYR A 29 7.56 8.81 -3.27
N ASP A 30 8.05 9.91 -3.85
CA ASP A 30 8.37 10.04 -5.27
C ASP A 30 9.85 10.46 -5.41
N CYS A 31 10.72 9.47 -5.55
CA CYS A 31 12.17 9.64 -5.46
C CYS A 31 12.92 8.41 -5.97
N VAL A 32 14.23 8.55 -6.12
CA VAL A 32 15.15 7.44 -6.37
C VAL A 32 16.17 7.40 -5.24
N THR A 33 16.28 6.25 -4.57
CA THR A 33 17.33 5.99 -3.56
C THR A 33 18.47 5.16 -4.16
N PRO A 34 19.70 5.28 -3.64
CA PRO A 34 20.80 4.41 -4.05
C PRO A 34 20.53 2.92 -3.76
N LEU A 35 21.16 2.02 -4.50
CA LEU A 35 21.11 0.58 -4.21
C LEU A 35 21.65 0.27 -2.79
N GLY A 36 20.98 -0.62 -2.07
CA GLY A 36 21.38 -1.05 -0.72
C GLY A 36 20.94 -0.12 0.41
N VAL A 37 20.24 0.98 0.10
CA VAL A 37 19.68 1.87 1.11
C VAL A 37 18.38 1.30 1.68
N ASN A 38 18.38 1.10 2.99
CA ASN A 38 17.22 0.64 3.76
C ASN A 38 16.47 1.79 4.45
N ASP A 39 16.85 3.05 4.24
CA ASP A 39 16.11 4.19 4.76
C ASP A 39 15.78 5.19 3.65
N ALA A 40 14.55 5.12 3.14
CA ALA A 40 14.07 6.03 2.12
C ALA A 40 13.90 7.46 2.65
N MET A 41 13.71 7.65 3.96
CA MET A 41 13.44 8.98 4.52
C MET A 41 14.61 9.94 4.38
N GLU A 42 15.84 9.43 4.41
CA GLU A 42 17.06 10.24 4.29
C GLU A 42 17.25 10.83 2.87
N TYR A 43 16.75 10.11 1.86
CA TYR A 43 16.93 10.45 0.45
C TYR A 43 15.65 11.01 -0.20
N CYS A 44 14.50 10.66 0.36
CA CYS A 44 13.18 11.04 -0.14
C CYS A 44 12.56 12.05 0.81
N ASN A 45 12.75 13.33 0.49
CA ASN A 45 12.09 14.40 1.23
C ASN A 45 10.56 14.27 1.03
N ALA A 46 9.81 14.07 2.13
CA ALA A 46 8.35 13.94 2.11
C ALA A 46 7.60 15.15 1.50
N SER A 47 8.31 16.26 1.27
CA SER A 47 7.81 17.42 0.51
C SER A 47 7.53 17.10 -0.96
N ILE A 48 8.20 16.08 -1.52
CA ILE A 48 7.99 15.59 -2.89
C ILE A 48 7.27 14.24 -2.78
N TYR A 49 5.96 14.30 -2.92
CA TYR A 49 5.10 13.12 -2.88
C TYR A 49 4.18 13.10 -4.09
N CYS A 50 3.80 11.90 -4.50
CA CYS A 50 2.77 11.71 -5.51
C CYS A 50 1.55 10.99 -4.92
N LYS A 51 0.39 11.15 -5.55
CA LYS A 51 -0.88 10.54 -5.11
C LYS A 51 -1.33 9.47 -6.08
N GLY A 52 -1.49 8.25 -5.61
CA GLY A 52 -2.01 7.14 -6.41
C GLY A 52 -2.80 6.16 -5.56
N VAL A 53 -3.39 5.17 -6.21
CA VAL A 53 -4.14 4.10 -5.53
C VAL A 53 -3.19 3.13 -4.82
N TYR A 54 -1.99 2.96 -5.38
CA TYR A 54 -0.89 2.20 -4.81
C TYR A 54 0.39 3.03 -4.81
N CYS A 55 1.26 2.73 -3.86
CA CYS A 55 2.66 3.08 -3.95
C CYS A 55 3.45 1.93 -4.56
N THR A 56 4.52 2.26 -5.28
CA THR A 56 5.46 1.31 -5.88
C THR A 56 6.86 1.54 -5.34
N LYS A 57 7.63 0.46 -5.25
CA LYS A 57 9.02 0.43 -4.84
C LYS A 57 9.77 -0.65 -5.63
N GLY A 58 10.87 -0.33 -6.29
CA GLY A 58 11.72 -1.34 -6.89
C GLY A 58 12.84 -0.78 -7.77
N PRO A 59 13.68 -1.65 -8.36
CA PRO A 59 14.85 -1.22 -9.12
C PRO A 59 14.48 -0.33 -10.31
N ASN A 60 15.31 0.69 -10.57
CA ASN A 60 15.22 1.52 -11.77
C ASN A 60 16.50 1.35 -12.61
N ALA A 61 16.37 0.72 -13.78
CA ALA A 61 17.51 0.50 -14.69
C ALA A 61 18.12 1.78 -15.25
N GLN A 62 17.43 2.92 -15.22
CA GLN A 62 17.98 4.18 -15.72
C GLN A 62 18.92 4.87 -14.72
N SER A 63 18.83 4.55 -13.43
CA SER A 63 19.48 5.33 -12.36
C SER A 63 20.33 4.51 -11.40
N ASN A 64 20.53 3.20 -11.62
CA ASN A 64 21.23 2.30 -10.69
C ASN A 64 20.75 2.46 -9.23
N GLY A 65 19.44 2.56 -9.03
CA GLY A 65 18.82 2.86 -7.74
C GLY A 65 17.49 2.16 -7.54
N ILE A 66 16.84 2.41 -6.40
CA ILE A 66 15.49 1.98 -6.08
C ILE A 66 14.55 3.17 -6.29
N TYR A 67 13.63 3.04 -7.24
CA TYR A 67 12.56 3.99 -7.46
C TYR A 67 11.43 3.76 -6.46
N HIS A 68 10.94 4.87 -5.90
CA HIS A 68 9.74 4.97 -5.09
C HIS A 68 8.78 5.89 -5.84
N GLY A 69 7.53 5.46 -6.02
CA GLY A 69 6.52 6.30 -6.66
C GLY A 69 5.10 5.83 -6.36
N CYS A 70 4.16 6.31 -7.17
CA CYS A 70 2.75 5.91 -7.11
C CYS A 70 2.25 5.40 -8.45
N ILE A 71 1.27 4.51 -8.40
CA ILE A 71 0.64 3.91 -9.56
C ILE A 71 -0.85 3.72 -9.30
N ASN A 72 -1.69 4.02 -10.30
CA ASN A 72 -3.14 3.85 -10.18
C ASN A 72 -3.59 2.42 -10.51
N SER A 73 -2.90 1.76 -11.43
CA SER A 73 -3.21 0.40 -11.88
C SER A 73 -1.95 -0.48 -11.83
N PRO A 74 -1.54 -0.96 -10.64
CA PRO A 74 -0.42 -1.88 -10.53
C PRO A 74 -0.75 -3.23 -11.20
N PRO A 75 0.25 -3.96 -11.70
CA PRO A 75 0.06 -5.28 -12.31
C PRO A 75 -0.13 -6.40 -11.28
N VAL A 76 -0.69 -6.12 -10.10
CA VAL A 76 -0.89 -7.13 -9.03
C VAL A 76 -2.19 -7.91 -9.24
N ASP A 77 -2.13 -9.23 -9.06
CA ASP A 77 -3.26 -10.13 -9.30
C ASP A 77 -4.32 -10.10 -8.18
N LYS A 78 -3.96 -9.56 -7.01
CA LYS A 78 -4.81 -9.45 -5.84
C LYS A 78 -4.70 -8.07 -5.21
N ALA A 79 -5.82 -7.59 -4.64
CA ALA A 79 -5.82 -6.38 -3.84
C ALA A 79 -5.01 -6.60 -2.55
N GLY A 80 -3.86 -5.95 -2.42
CA GLY A 80 -3.02 -6.05 -1.23
C GLY A 80 -1.56 -5.64 -1.47
N ALA A 81 -0.75 -5.67 -0.43
CA ALA A 81 0.69 -5.46 -0.55
C ALA A 81 1.32 -6.70 -1.20
N SER A 82 1.99 -6.54 -2.34
CA SER A 82 2.57 -7.66 -3.09
C SER A 82 3.74 -7.21 -3.96
N CYS A 83 4.70 -8.09 -4.17
CA CYS A 83 5.82 -7.86 -5.08
C CYS A 83 5.68 -8.76 -6.31
N LYS A 84 5.78 -8.16 -7.50
CA LYS A 84 5.68 -8.86 -8.77
C LYS A 84 6.86 -8.52 -9.66
N ASN A 85 7.32 -9.52 -10.40
CA ASN A 85 8.27 -9.32 -11.48
C ASN A 85 7.53 -8.68 -12.65
N THR A 86 7.96 -7.48 -13.03
CA THR A 86 7.34 -6.71 -14.10
C THR A 86 8.40 -6.34 -15.11
N ASP A 87 8.10 -6.59 -16.37
CA ASP A 87 8.83 -5.98 -17.47
C ASP A 87 8.23 -4.60 -17.70
N ASN A 88 9.01 -3.55 -17.48
CA ASN A 88 8.58 -2.17 -17.72
C ASN A 88 9.68 -1.42 -18.47
N GLN A 89 9.45 -0.12 -18.73
CA GLN A 89 10.43 0.77 -19.37
C GLN A 89 11.79 0.87 -18.65
N PHE A 90 11.89 0.31 -17.43
CA PHE A 90 13.10 0.20 -16.63
C PHE A 90 13.63 -1.24 -16.56
N GLY A 91 13.20 -2.14 -17.47
CA GLY A 91 13.64 -3.53 -17.56
C GLY A 91 12.87 -4.51 -16.67
N PHE A 92 13.29 -5.78 -16.72
CA PHE A 92 12.68 -6.86 -15.95
C PHE A 92 13.11 -6.82 -14.48
N ASN A 93 12.25 -6.26 -13.63
CA ASN A 93 12.56 -6.03 -12.21
C ASN A 93 11.41 -6.46 -11.30
N LYS A 94 11.77 -6.86 -10.07
CA LYS A 94 10.80 -7.17 -9.01
C LYS A 94 10.39 -5.89 -8.29
N ASN A 95 9.19 -5.42 -8.57
CA ASN A 95 8.62 -4.23 -7.94
C ASN A 95 7.59 -4.63 -6.87
N CYS A 96 7.65 -3.97 -5.73
CA CYS A 96 6.69 -4.10 -4.64
C CYS A 96 5.65 -2.99 -4.71
N TYR A 97 4.41 -3.35 -4.43
CA TYR A 97 3.26 -2.47 -4.44
C TYR A 97 2.55 -2.55 -3.11
N CYS A 98 2.07 -1.42 -2.60
CA CYS A 98 1.29 -1.34 -1.36
C CYS A 98 0.18 -0.30 -1.51
N LYS A 99 -0.89 -0.42 -0.73
CA LYS A 99 -2.05 0.47 -0.77
C LYS A 99 -2.63 0.67 0.64
N ASN A 100 -3.58 1.60 0.77
CA ASN A 100 -4.34 1.91 1.98
C ASN A 100 -3.54 2.54 3.14
N ILE A 101 -2.24 2.78 2.97
CA ILE A 101 -1.38 3.40 3.98
C ILE A 101 -0.53 4.46 3.28
N ASP A 102 -0.58 5.71 3.74
CA ASP A 102 0.27 6.78 3.22
C ASP A 102 1.74 6.44 3.45
N TYR A 103 2.58 6.72 2.46
CA TYR A 103 4.03 6.48 2.46
C TYR A 103 4.42 5.01 2.66
N CYS A 104 3.54 4.06 2.36
CA CYS A 104 3.82 2.63 2.53
C CYS A 104 4.97 2.09 1.66
N ASN A 105 5.43 2.87 0.67
CA ASN A 105 6.64 2.58 -0.08
C ASN A 105 7.92 3.06 0.64
N GLU A 106 7.82 3.43 1.90
CA GLU A 106 8.97 3.54 2.79
C GLU A 106 9.67 2.19 2.97
N THR A 107 10.94 2.25 3.32
CA THR A 107 11.74 1.08 3.64
C THR A 107 11.39 0.56 5.03
N ALA A 108 10.36 -0.30 5.07
CA ALA A 108 10.01 -1.29 6.09
C ALA A 108 9.71 -0.81 7.53
N PRO A 109 8.53 -1.16 8.06
CA PRO A 109 8.40 -1.45 9.48
C PRO A 109 8.41 -2.98 9.68
N LEU A 110 9.53 -3.65 9.39
CA LEU A 110 9.72 -5.03 9.89
C LEU A 110 9.85 -5.02 11.42
N ALA A 111 10.30 -3.90 12.00
CA ALA A 111 10.50 -3.73 13.43
C ALA A 111 9.19 -3.61 14.24
N ALA A 112 8.12 -3.04 13.67
CA ALA A 112 6.88 -2.78 14.43
C ALA A 112 6.15 -4.08 14.85
N ASN A 113 6.19 -5.11 13.99
CA ASN A 113 5.57 -6.40 14.30
C ASN A 113 6.36 -7.19 15.35
N ILE A 114 7.68 -7.05 15.41
CA ILE A 114 8.53 -7.76 16.37
C ILE A 114 8.29 -7.26 17.81
N VAL A 115 8.13 -5.94 17.98
CA VAL A 115 7.85 -5.34 19.30
C VAL A 115 6.48 -5.77 19.83
N LEU A 116 5.46 -5.82 18.96
CA LEU A 116 4.13 -6.26 19.35
C LEU A 116 4.11 -7.75 19.75
N ILE A 117 4.81 -8.61 19.01
CA ILE A 117 4.93 -10.04 19.34
C ILE A 117 5.67 -10.22 20.67
N ALA A 118 6.75 -9.49 20.90
CA ALA A 118 7.50 -9.55 22.16
C ALA A 118 6.65 -9.10 23.37
N LEU A 119 5.84 -8.04 23.22
CA LEU A 119 4.91 -7.57 24.24
C LEU A 119 3.82 -8.60 24.55
N LEU A 120 3.25 -9.25 23.53
CA LEU A 120 2.23 -10.29 23.71
C LEU A 120 2.79 -11.52 24.44
N ILE A 121 4.03 -11.92 24.15
CA ILE A 121 4.71 -13.00 24.86
C ILE A 121 4.95 -12.62 26.32
N LEU A 122 5.41 -11.39 26.58
CA LEU A 122 5.66 -10.92 27.95
C LEU A 122 4.37 -10.89 28.79
N VAL A 123 3.28 -10.36 28.23
CA VAL A 123 1.98 -10.29 28.92
C VAL A 123 1.44 -11.69 29.21
N THR A 124 1.48 -12.60 28.23
CA THR A 124 1.00 -13.97 28.43
C THR A 124 1.82 -14.70 29.51
N TRP A 125 3.14 -14.54 29.53
CA TRP A 125 4.02 -15.12 30.54
C TRP A 125 3.72 -14.57 31.95
N LEU A 126 3.52 -13.25 32.07
CA LEU A 126 3.15 -12.62 33.34
C LEU A 126 1.77 -13.07 33.85
N THR A 127 0.79 -13.28 32.97
CA THR A 127 -0.57 -13.72 33.37
C THR A 127 -0.71 -15.21 33.67
N THR A 128 0.28 -16.04 33.30
CA THR A 128 0.23 -17.50 33.49
C THR A 128 1.11 -18.00 34.63
N PHE A 129 2.16 -17.25 35.00
CA PHE A 129 3.12 -17.64 36.04
C PHE A 129 3.09 -16.76 37.30
N PHE A 130 2.33 -15.65 37.29
CA PHE A 130 1.93 -14.89 38.48
C PHE A 130 0.40 -14.93 38.62
#